data_AF-A0A836BK90-F1
#
_entry.id   AF-A0A836BK90-F1
#
_cell.length_a   1.000
_cell.length_b   1.000
_cell.length_c   1.000
_cell.angle_alpha   90.00
_cell.angle_beta   90.00
_cell.angle_gamma   90.00
#
_symmetry.space_group_name_H-M   'P 1'
#
loop_
_entity.id
_entity.type
_entity.pdbx_description
1 polymer ?
#
loop_
_entity_poly.entity_id
_entity_poly.type
_entity_poly.pdbx_seq_one_letter_code
_entity_poly.pdbx_strand_id
1 'polypeptide(L)'
;MFMRIEGRQWANIPYNMEVRLEVDDKANSAGIVIDALRLAKIALDRGIGGPLIPASAYLMKHPPQQMTDPQAKTACEEFVKGN
;
A
#
# COMPACT_ATOMS: atom_id res chain seq x y z
N MET A 1 4.51 -16.73 -7.95
CA MET A 1 3.30 -17.02 -7.15
C MET A 1 2.24 -17.69 -8.02
N PHE A 2 1.54 -18.68 -7.48
CA PHE A 2 0.37 -19.30 -8.11
C PHE A 2 -0.81 -19.17 -7.15
N MET A 3 -1.95 -18.68 -7.62
CA MET A 3 -3.18 -18.52 -6.86
C MET A 3 -4.32 -19.21 -7.62
N ARG A 4 -5.13 -20.00 -6.91
CA ARG A 4 -6.38 -20.55 -7.41
C ARG A 4 -7.53 -20.05 -6.54
N ILE A 5 -8.55 -19.52 -7.19
CA ILE A 5 -9.77 -19.00 -6.56
C ILE A 5 -10.94 -19.84 -7.08
N GLU A 6 -11.73 -20.38 -6.16
CA GLU A 6 -12.95 -21.11 -6.47
C GLU A 6 -14.13 -20.38 -5.86
N GLY A 7 -15.21 -20.23 -6.62
CA GLY A 7 -16.37 -19.47 -6.18
C GLY A 7 -17.65 -19.94 -6.86
N ARG A 8 -18.75 -19.26 -6.54
CA ARG A 8 -20.09 -19.54 -7.07
C ARG A 8 -20.72 -18.24 -7.54
N GLN A 9 -21.32 -18.27 -8.73
CA GLN A 9 -22.05 -17.17 -9.34
C GLN A 9 -23.54 -17.20 -8.95
N TRP A 10 -24.33 -16.35 -9.60
CA TRP A 10 -25.79 -16.44 -9.58
C TRP A 10 -26.29 -17.86 -9.89
N ALA A 11 -27.41 -18.25 -9.28
CA ALA A 11 -27.97 -19.60 -9.35
C ALA A 11 -26.99 -20.71 -8.90
N ASN A 12 -26.03 -20.38 -8.04
CA ASN A 12 -25.10 -21.32 -7.43
C ASN A 12 -24.15 -22.02 -8.43
N ILE A 13 -23.96 -21.44 -9.62
CA ILE A 13 -23.13 -21.98 -10.69
C ILE A 13 -21.65 -21.86 -10.29
N PRO A 14 -20.86 -22.94 -10.24
CA PRO A 14 -19.46 -22.87 -9.83
C PRO A 14 -18.60 -22.16 -10.88
N TYR A 15 -17.56 -21.45 -10.44
CA TYR A 15 -16.49 -20.93 -11.28
C TYR A 15 -15.13 -21.11 -10.61
N ASN A 16 -14.08 -21.12 -11.43
CA ASN A 16 -12.70 -21.14 -10.97
C ASN A 16 -11.88 -20.07 -11.70
N MET A 17 -10.80 -19.64 -11.07
CA MET A 17 -9.81 -18.73 -11.63
C MET A 17 -8.43 -19.16 -11.15
N GLU A 18 -7.48 -19.27 -12.07
CA GLU A 18 -6.08 -19.56 -11.76
C GLU A 18 -5.20 -18.41 -12.25
N VAL A 19 -4.31 -17.92 -11.39
CA VAL A 19 -3.42 -16.79 -11.66
C VAL A 19 -1.99 -17.20 -11.35
N ARG A 20 -1.10 -17.04 -12.33
CA ARG A 20 0.35 -17.16 -12.15
C ARG A 20 0.97 -15.78 -12.30
N LEU A 21 1.80 -15.41 -11.33
CA LEU A 21 2.52 -14.15 -11.29
C LEU A 21 4.01 -14.41 -11.07
N GLU A 22 4.84 -13.88 -11.96
CA GLU A 22 6.30 -13.87 -11.86
C GLU A 22 6.77 -12.43 -11.75
N VAL A 23 7.53 -12.13 -10.69
CA VAL A 23 7.99 -10.78 -10.37
C VAL A 23 9.36 -10.86 -9.73
N ASP A 24 10.11 -9.76 -9.82
CA ASP A 24 11.28 -9.53 -8.99
C ASP A 24 10.86 -8.80 -7.71
N ASP A 25 11.02 -9.47 -6.56
CA ASP A 25 10.56 -8.97 -5.27
C ASP A 25 11.31 -7.70 -4.81
N LYS A 26 12.59 -7.59 -5.18
CA LYS A 26 13.43 -6.45 -4.81
C LYS A 26 13.00 -5.21 -5.60
N ALA A 27 12.79 -5.37 -6.90
CA ALA A 27 12.33 -4.29 -7.77
C ALA A 27 10.93 -3.81 -7.35
N ASN A 28 10.02 -4.73 -6.98
CA ASN A 28 8.68 -4.38 -6.52
C ASN A 28 8.69 -3.48 -5.26
N SER A 29 9.63 -3.71 -4.34
CA SER A 29 9.67 -2.98 -3.07
C SER A 29 10.56 -1.73 -3.12
N ALA A 30 11.52 -1.65 -4.06
CA ALA A 30 12.47 -0.54 -4.13
C ALA A 30 11.81 0.83 -4.28
N GLY A 31 10.78 0.94 -5.14
CA GLY A 31 10.03 2.19 -5.32
C GLY A 31 9.34 2.64 -4.04
N ILE A 32 8.72 1.70 -3.31
CA ILE A 32 8.04 1.95 -2.04
C ILE A 32 9.03 2.49 -0.98
N VAL A 33 10.23 1.91 -0.92
CA VAL A 33 11.27 2.35 0.03
C VAL A 33 11.79 3.75 -0.31
N ILE A 34 11.98 4.06 -1.59
CA ILE A 34 12.41 5.40 -2.04
C ILE A 34 11.41 6.47 -1.59
N ASP A 35 10.11 6.22 -1.80
CA ASP A 35 9.08 7.17 -1.39
C ASP A 35 8.97 7.28 0.14
N ALA A 36 9.07 6.17 0.87
CA ALA A 36 9.11 6.21 2.33
C ALA A 36 10.27 7.09 2.87
N LEU A 37 11.45 6.99 2.25
CA LEU A 37 12.62 7.78 2.65
C LEU A 37 12.42 9.28 2.40
N ARG A 38 11.80 9.64 1.27
CA ARG A 38 11.48 11.03 0.92
C ARG A 38 10.43 11.61 1.87
N LEU A 39 9.40 10.85 2.22
CA LEU A 39 8.38 11.27 3.19
C LEU A 39 8.96 11.46 4.60
N ALA A 40 9.85 10.55 5.03
CA ALA A 40 10.58 10.70 6.29
C ALA A 40 11.44 11.98 6.30
N LYS A 41 12.07 12.32 5.17
CA LYS A 41 12.82 13.57 5.04
C LYS A 41 11.92 14.80 5.14
N ILE A 42 10.74 14.79 4.50
CA ILE A 42 9.75 15.87 4.62
C ILE A 42 9.30 16.05 6.08
N ALA A 43 9.01 14.97 6.80
CA ALA A 43 8.66 15.04 8.22
C ALA A 43 9.80 15.61 9.07
N LEU A 44 11.03 15.16 8.82
CA LEU A 44 12.21 15.69 9.51
C LEU A 44 12.35 17.20 9.29
N ASP A 45 12.19 17.66 8.05
CA ASP A 45 12.27 19.09 7.70
C ASP A 45 11.16 19.93 8.33
N ARG A 46 10.02 19.31 8.63
CA ARG A 46 8.89 19.93 9.34
C ARG A 46 8.94 19.76 10.86
N GLY A 47 9.98 19.10 11.40
CA GLY A 47 10.09 18.81 12.84
C GLY A 47 9.02 17.84 13.37
N ILE A 48 8.42 17.02 12.50
CA ILE A 48 7.39 16.05 12.87
C ILE A 48 8.06 14.75 13.30
N GLY A 49 7.85 14.36 14.56
CA GLY A 49 8.32 13.10 15.13
C GLY A 49 7.22 12.03 15.20
N GLY A 50 7.64 10.80 15.46
CA GLY A 50 6.73 9.65 15.58
C GLY A 50 6.31 9.04 14.24
N PRO A 51 5.37 8.07 14.26
CA PRO A 51 4.92 7.40 13.04
C PRO A 51 4.15 8.37 12.12
N LEU A 52 4.60 8.52 10.87
CA LEU A 52 3.81 9.21 9.85
C LEU A 52 2.64 8.31 9.46
N ILE A 53 1.49 8.50 10.11
CA ILE A 53 0.26 7.72 9.84
C ILE A 53 -0.11 7.67 8.34
N PRO A 54 -0.20 8.79 7.60
CA PRO A 54 -0.60 8.76 6.20
C PRO A 54 0.40 8.00 5.31
N ALA A 55 1.71 8.17 5.55
CA ALA A 55 2.75 7.45 4.82
C ALA A 55 2.75 5.95 5.15
N SER A 56 2.60 5.61 6.44
CA SER A 56 2.59 4.24 6.92
C SER A 56 1.39 3.47 6.36
N ALA A 57 0.20 4.08 6.38
CA ALA A 57 -1.03 3.49 5.86
C ALA A 57 -0.97 3.20 4.36
N TYR A 58 -0.21 4.00 3.59
CA TYR A 58 -0.12 3.83 2.15
C TYR A 58 1.03 2.89 1.71
N LEU A 59 2.13 2.87 2.44
CA LEU A 59 3.36 2.18 2.03
C LEU A 59 3.62 0.86 2.77
N MET A 60 3.00 0.64 3.94
CA MET A 60 3.29 -0.50 4.81
C MET A 60 2.11 -1.45 4.93
N LYS A 61 2.38 -2.75 4.99
CA LYS A 61 1.35 -3.80 5.15
C LYS A 61 0.65 -3.78 6.52
N HIS A 62 1.34 -3.29 7.55
CA HIS A 62 0.84 -3.24 8.93
C HIS A 62 1.03 -1.84 9.52
N PRO A 63 0.22 -0.86 9.09
CA PRO A 63 0.30 0.49 9.62
C PRO A 63 -0.25 0.57 11.05
N PRO A 64 0.18 1.59 11.84
CA PRO A 64 -0.39 1.84 13.16
C PRO A 64 -1.89 2.17 13.13
N GLN A 65 -2.37 2.77 12.05
CA GLN A 65 -3.78 3.02 11.79
C GLN A 65 -4.13 2.49 10.39
N GLN A 66 -5.14 1.61 10.34
CA GLN A 66 -5.61 1.02 9.09
C GLN A 66 -6.46 2.02 8.31
N MET A 67 -6.20 2.12 7.01
CA MET A 67 -6.97 2.93 6.06
C MET A 67 -7.17 2.11 4.79
N THR A 68 -8.19 2.41 4.00
CA THR A 68 -8.28 1.85 2.65
C THR A 68 -7.22 2.48 1.75
N ASP A 69 -6.70 1.76 0.76
CA ASP A 69 -5.65 2.28 -0.14
C ASP A 69 -5.98 3.65 -0.75
N PRO A 70 -7.23 3.92 -1.22
CA PRO A 70 -7.58 5.25 -1.76
C PRO A 70 -7.52 6.35 -0.69
N GLN A 71 -7.95 6.07 0.54
CA GLN A 71 -7.89 7.04 1.64
C GLN A 71 -6.45 7.31 2.07
N ALA A 72 -5.64 6.25 2.18
CA ALA A 72 -4.23 6.35 2.53
C ALA A 72 -3.45 7.15 1.49
N LYS A 73 -3.74 6.93 0.20
CA LYS A 73 -3.15 7.69 -0.90
C LYS A 73 -3.46 9.18 -0.78
N THR A 74 -4.73 9.55 -0.64
CA THR A 74 -5.15 10.95 -0.51
C THR A 74 -4.49 11.62 0.69
N ALA A 75 -4.50 10.96 1.85
CA ALA A 75 -3.87 11.50 3.06
C ALA A 75 -2.35 11.65 2.91
N CYS A 76 -1.69 10.75 2.20
CA CYS A 76 -0.26 10.84 1.88
C CYS A 76 0.02 12.02 0.93
N GLU A 77 -0.81 12.24 -0.09
CA GLU A 77 -0.69 13.37 -1.00
C GLU A 77 -0.93 14.72 -0.30
N GLU A 78 -1.90 14.79 0.61
CA GLU A 78 -2.15 15.95 1.48
C GLU A 78 -0.94 16.26 2.37
N PHE A 79 -0.37 15.22 3.00
CA PHE A 79 0.86 15.35 3.76
C PHE A 79 1.99 15.92 2.90
N VAL A 80 2.19 15.44 1.67
CA VAL A 80 3.23 15.98 0.77
C VAL A 80 2.97 17.45 0.43
N LYS A 81 1.72 17.83 0.15
CA LYS A 81 1.32 19.22 -0.16
C LYS A 81 1.57 20.19 1.00
N GLY A 82 1.61 19.69 2.24
CA GLY A 82 1.81 20.53 3.43
C GLY A 82 0.54 21.24 3.88
N ASN A 83 -0.62 20.69 3.50
CA ASN A 83 -1.93 21.09 4.03
C ASN A 83 -2.20 20.39 5.37
#